data_AF-A0A8H5XWH0-F1
#
_entry.id   AF-A0A8H5XWH0-F1
#
_cell.length_a   1.000
_cell.length_b   1.000
_cell.length_c   1.000
_cell.angle_alpha   90.00
_cell.angle_beta   90.00
_cell.angle_gamma   90.00
#
_symmetry.space_group_name_H-M   'P 1'
#
loop_
_entity.id
_entity.type
_entity.pdbx_description
1 polymer ?
#
loop_
_entity_poly.entity_id
_entity_poly.type
_entity_poly.pdbx_seq_one_letter_code
_entity_poly.pdbx_strand_id
1 'polypeptide(L)'
;MEEQGLKIVSNYYFPNACMTVSPNFFYMMRCVPTSPGHCSMEYEVYRHKNATDEGFQTIDAMFKRILAEDKWLCNNAQKNLNAGVFVNGEMHPKMEQGPLYFQHRVRGILNGHYQLEKAVGKEINPAQHVPSDASRSTKSDMGFCSGLACGKDAEQLAW
;
A
#
# COMPACT_ATOMS: atom_id res chain seq x y z
N MET A 1 -26.20 13.80 -13.60
CA MET A 1 -25.33 12.98 -12.71
C MET A 1 -26.10 12.39 -11.54
N GLU A 2 -26.87 13.16 -10.76
CA GLU A 2 -27.62 12.62 -9.60
C GLU A 2 -28.74 11.65 -10.03
N GLU A 3 -29.56 12.00 -11.01
CA GLU A 3 -30.64 11.13 -11.51
C GLU A 3 -30.15 9.84 -12.20
N GLN A 4 -28.88 9.81 -12.62
CA GLN A 4 -28.26 8.64 -13.28
C GLN A 4 -27.58 7.70 -12.29
N GLY A 5 -27.61 7.99 -10.98
CA GLY A 5 -26.96 7.17 -9.95
C GLY A 5 -25.43 7.21 -9.99
N LEU A 6 -24.83 8.21 -10.64
CA LEU A 6 -23.39 8.33 -10.86
C LEU A 6 -22.66 9.17 -9.80
N LYS A 7 -23.40 9.70 -8.82
CA LYS A 7 -22.80 10.41 -7.68
C LYS A 7 -22.04 9.41 -6.83
N ILE A 8 -20.77 9.71 -6.55
CA ILE A 8 -19.93 8.88 -5.71
C ILE A 8 -19.45 9.65 -4.49
N VAL A 9 -19.25 8.91 -3.41
CA VAL A 9 -18.48 9.35 -2.26
C VAL A 9 -17.39 8.32 -2.05
N SER A 10 -16.15 8.77 -1.97
CA SER A 10 -15.00 7.90 -1.78
C SER A 10 -14.26 8.25 -0.50
N ASN A 11 -13.73 7.24 0.18
CA ASN A 11 -12.90 7.40 1.35
C ASN A 11 -11.61 6.57 1.21
N TYR A 12 -10.52 7.07 1.76
CA TYR A 12 -9.22 6.42 1.77
C TYR A 12 -8.87 5.89 3.16
N TYR A 13 -8.39 4.65 3.22
CA TYR A 13 -7.93 3.98 4.42
C TYR A 13 -6.45 3.65 4.26
N PHE A 14 -5.60 4.43 4.94
CA PHE A 14 -4.18 4.16 5.00
C PHE A 14 -3.92 2.76 5.60
N PRO A 15 -3.01 1.94 5.04
CA PRO A 15 -2.05 2.30 3.99
C PRO A 15 -2.55 2.06 2.56
N ASN A 16 -3.47 1.12 2.34
CA ASN A 16 -3.61 0.50 1.03
C ASN A 16 -5.05 0.17 0.62
N ALA A 17 -6.05 0.74 1.28
CA ALA A 17 -7.44 0.47 0.98
C ALA A 17 -8.21 1.76 0.68
N CYS A 18 -9.26 1.65 -0.12
CA CYS A 18 -10.24 2.70 -0.28
C CYS A 18 -11.62 2.09 -0.49
N MET A 19 -12.65 2.91 -0.29
CA MET A 19 -14.03 2.53 -0.53
C MET A 19 -14.69 3.62 -1.34
N THR A 20 -15.51 3.22 -2.30
CA THR A 20 -16.35 4.13 -3.08
C THR A 20 -17.78 3.66 -2.99
N VAL A 21 -18.67 4.59 -2.67
CA VAL A 21 -20.10 4.35 -2.50
C VAL A 21 -20.87 5.17 -3.52
N SER A 22 -21.84 4.54 -4.18
CA SER A 22 -22.81 5.15 -5.07
C SER A 22 -24.23 4.68 -4.72
N PRO A 23 -25.29 5.26 -5.29
CA PRO A 23 -26.66 4.78 -5.13
C PRO A 23 -26.89 3.32 -5.56
N ASN A 24 -26.15 2.83 -6.57
CA ASN A 24 -26.39 1.51 -7.18
C ASN A 24 -25.46 0.40 -6.65
N PHE A 25 -24.28 0.77 -6.16
CA PHE A 25 -23.32 -0.17 -5.57
C PHE A 25 -22.31 0.57 -4.68
N PHE A 26 -21.63 -0.19 -3.83
CA PHE A 26 -20.36 0.25 -3.27
C PHE A 26 -19.29 -0.81 -3.53
N TYR A 27 -18.04 -0.41 -3.54
CA TYR A 27 -16.93 -1.34 -3.56
C TYR A 27 -15.84 -0.94 -2.59
N MET A 28 -15.15 -1.93 -2.07
CA MET A 28 -13.85 -1.76 -1.43
C MET A 28 -12.75 -2.22 -2.38
N MET A 29 -11.66 -1.47 -2.42
CA MET A 29 -10.48 -1.79 -3.21
C MET A 29 -9.25 -1.81 -2.30
N ARG A 30 -8.41 -2.82 -2.44
CA ARG A 30 -7.11 -2.94 -1.75
C ARG A 30 -5.97 -3.09 -2.75
N CYS A 31 -4.93 -2.30 -2.58
CA CYS A 31 -3.66 -2.44 -3.29
C CYS A 31 -2.71 -3.28 -2.42
N VAL A 32 -2.65 -4.58 -2.63
CA VAL A 32 -1.86 -5.50 -1.77
C VAL A 32 -0.47 -5.66 -2.36
N PRO A 33 0.60 -5.13 -1.73
CA PRO A 33 1.96 -5.30 -2.23
C PRO A 33 2.35 -6.78 -2.18
N THR A 34 2.88 -7.30 -3.28
CA THR A 34 3.41 -8.68 -3.35
C THR A 34 4.92 -8.69 -3.55
N SER A 35 5.50 -7.59 -4.03
CA SER A 35 6.94 -7.34 -4.14
C SER A 35 7.20 -5.83 -4.28
N PRO A 36 8.47 -5.36 -4.28
CA PRO A 36 8.76 -3.93 -4.43
C PRO A 36 8.24 -3.27 -5.71
N GLY A 37 8.04 -4.05 -6.79
CA GLY A 37 7.57 -3.55 -8.09
C GLY A 37 6.23 -4.14 -8.54
N HIS A 38 5.52 -4.84 -7.65
CA HIS A 38 4.27 -5.51 -7.99
C HIS A 38 3.27 -5.47 -6.83
N CYS A 39 2.01 -5.21 -7.16
CA CYS A 39 0.88 -5.33 -6.24
C CYS A 39 -0.29 -6.04 -6.91
N SER A 40 -1.07 -6.75 -6.09
CA SER A 40 -2.38 -7.29 -6.47
C SER A 40 -3.45 -6.25 -6.17
N MET A 41 -4.33 -6.00 -7.13
CA MET A 41 -5.51 -5.15 -6.94
C MET A 41 -6.70 -6.03 -6.62
N GLU A 42 -7.20 -5.94 -5.39
CA GLU A 42 -8.32 -6.75 -4.89
C GLU A 42 -9.58 -5.89 -4.76
N TYR A 43 -10.71 -6.40 -5.26
CA TYR A 43 -11.98 -5.68 -5.31
C TYR A 43 -13.09 -6.51 -4.68
N GLU A 44 -13.84 -5.88 -3.78
CA GLU A 44 -15.06 -6.42 -3.19
C GLU A 44 -16.21 -5.50 -3.62
N VAL A 45 -17.11 -6.01 -4.47
CA VAL A 45 -18.18 -5.23 -5.10
C VAL A 45 -19.52 -5.65 -4.53
N TYR A 46 -20.27 -4.70 -3.99
CA TYR A 46 -21.55 -4.92 -3.33
C TYR A 46 -22.64 -4.13 -4.02
N ARG A 47 -23.59 -4.85 -4.63
CA ARG A 47 -24.74 -4.25 -5.30
C ARG A 47 -25.78 -3.79 -4.28
N HIS A 48 -26.35 -2.60 -4.49
CA HIS A 48 -27.47 -2.14 -3.67
C HIS A 48 -28.72 -3.00 -3.96
N LYS A 49 -29.43 -3.41 -2.90
CA LYS A 49 -30.59 -4.32 -2.99
C LYS A 49 -31.71 -3.85 -3.92
N ASN A 50 -31.84 -2.53 -4.11
CA ASN A 50 -32.88 -1.93 -4.94
C ASN A 50 -32.34 -1.42 -6.29
N ALA A 51 -31.07 -1.66 -6.63
CA ALA A 51 -30.51 -1.27 -7.92
C ALA A 51 -31.10 -2.16 -9.03
N THR A 52 -31.52 -1.56 -10.14
CA THR A 52 -31.88 -2.31 -11.35
C THR A 52 -30.64 -2.97 -11.96
N ASP A 53 -30.83 -4.02 -12.76
CA ASP A 53 -29.70 -4.68 -13.43
C ASP A 53 -28.96 -3.71 -14.35
N GLU A 54 -29.70 -2.92 -15.11
CA GLU A 54 -29.15 -1.91 -16.02
C GLU A 54 -28.39 -0.79 -15.28
N GLY A 55 -28.94 -0.30 -14.16
CA GLY A 55 -28.29 0.71 -13.34
C GLY A 55 -27.00 0.23 -12.69
N PHE A 56 -26.98 -1.03 -12.22
CA PHE A 56 -25.76 -1.67 -11.71
C PHE A 56 -24.74 -1.91 -12.82
N GLN A 57 -25.13 -2.48 -13.96
CA GLN A 57 -24.23 -2.78 -15.07
C GLN A 57 -23.59 -1.51 -15.65
N THR A 58 -24.35 -0.42 -15.76
CA THR A 58 -23.86 0.86 -16.27
C THR A 58 -22.69 1.37 -15.43
N ILE A 59 -22.85 1.39 -14.11
CA ILE A 59 -21.81 1.91 -13.21
C ILE A 59 -20.65 0.93 -13.02
N ASP A 60 -20.92 -0.38 -12.96
CA ASP A 60 -19.90 -1.43 -12.90
C ASP A 60 -18.99 -1.42 -14.13
N ALA A 61 -19.57 -1.32 -15.33
CA ALA A 61 -18.79 -1.25 -16.58
C ALA A 61 -17.94 0.02 -16.65
N MET A 62 -18.47 1.16 -16.19
CA MET A 62 -17.72 2.41 -16.11
C MET A 62 -16.49 2.28 -15.19
N PHE A 63 -16.67 1.76 -13.97
CA PHE A 63 -15.56 1.61 -13.02
C PHE A 63 -14.53 0.59 -13.49
N LYS A 64 -14.96 -0.55 -14.06
CA LYS A 64 -14.04 -1.54 -14.63
C LYS A 64 -13.14 -0.93 -15.72
N ARG A 65 -13.70 -0.06 -16.57
CA ARG A 65 -12.93 0.64 -17.59
C ARG A 65 -11.92 1.61 -16.96
N ILE A 66 -12.34 2.46 -16.03
CA ILE A 66 -11.45 3.42 -15.34
C ILE A 66 -10.29 2.69 -14.67
N LEU A 67 -10.57 1.64 -13.92
CA LEU A 67 -9.56 0.86 -13.20
C LEU A 67 -8.60 0.12 -14.16
N ALA A 68 -9.08 -0.30 -15.33
CA ALA A 68 -8.23 -0.87 -16.37
C ALA A 68 -7.28 0.17 -16.99
N GLU A 69 -7.74 1.41 -17.17
CA GLU A 69 -6.92 2.53 -17.64
C GLU A 69 -5.83 2.88 -16.59
N ASP A 70 -6.21 2.98 -15.31
CA ASP A 70 -5.27 3.26 -14.20
C ASP A 70 -4.16 2.21 -14.10
N LYS A 71 -4.47 0.93 -14.31
CA LYS A 71 -3.47 -0.15 -14.34
C LYS A 71 -2.35 0.14 -15.34
N TRP A 72 -2.70 0.61 -16.55
CA TRP A 72 -1.70 0.92 -17.57
C TRP A 72 -0.90 2.17 -17.24
N LEU A 73 -1.52 3.18 -16.65
CA LEU A 73 -0.82 4.38 -16.17
C LEU A 73 0.24 4.02 -15.13
N CYS A 74 -0.12 3.25 -14.11
CA CYS A 74 0.81 2.79 -13.07
C CYS A 74 1.95 1.93 -13.63
N ASN A 75 1.64 0.97 -14.50
CA ASN A 75 2.66 0.10 -15.09
C ASN A 75 3.65 0.86 -15.97
N ASN A 76 3.18 1.84 -16.75
CA ASN A 76 4.06 2.65 -17.58
C ASN A 76 4.88 3.63 -16.74
N ALA A 77 4.32 4.19 -15.67
CA ALA A 77 5.08 4.97 -14.70
C ALA A 77 6.22 4.12 -14.09
N GLN A 78 5.93 2.89 -13.66
CA GLN A 78 6.96 1.98 -13.13
C GLN A 78 8.05 1.65 -14.16
N LYS A 79 7.68 1.43 -15.43
CA LYS A 79 8.68 1.24 -16.52
C LYS A 79 9.60 2.44 -16.66
N ASN A 80 9.05 3.66 -16.58
CA ASN A 80 9.84 4.89 -16.67
C ASN A 80 10.76 5.07 -15.45
N LEU A 81 10.30 4.72 -14.25
CA LEU A 81 11.15 4.70 -13.06
C LEU A 81 12.31 3.71 -13.20
N ASN A 82 12.04 2.51 -13.73
CA ASN A 82 13.06 1.49 -13.96
C ASN A 82 14.11 1.90 -15.02
N ALA A 83 13.77 2.83 -15.92
CA ALA A 83 14.74 3.37 -16.88
C ALA A 83 15.80 4.27 -16.23
N GLY A 84 15.60 4.71 -14.97
CA GLY A 84 16.60 5.42 -14.17
C GLY A 84 16.87 6.88 -14.59
N VAL A 85 16.14 7.41 -15.58
CA VAL A 85 16.27 8.81 -16.02
C VAL A 85 15.53 9.77 -15.09
N PHE A 86 14.43 9.31 -14.48
CA PHE A 86 13.67 10.09 -13.52
C PHE A 86 14.21 9.88 -12.11
N VAL A 87 14.65 10.96 -11.45
CA VAL A 87 15.19 10.91 -10.07
C VAL A 87 14.15 11.45 -9.08
N ASN A 88 13.74 12.71 -9.25
CA ASN A 88 12.66 13.35 -8.49
C ASN A 88 12.00 14.41 -9.37
N GLY A 89 10.71 14.64 -9.17
CA GLY A 89 9.96 15.71 -9.84
C GLY A 89 9.10 16.46 -8.82
N GLU A 90 8.89 17.76 -9.06
CA GLU A 90 7.96 18.53 -8.25
C GLU A 90 6.53 18.11 -8.56
N MET A 91 5.77 17.79 -7.52
CA MET A 91 4.34 17.51 -7.64
C MET A 91 3.54 18.81 -7.61
N HIS A 92 2.45 18.84 -8.35
CA HIS A 92 1.56 19.99 -8.41
C HIS A 92 0.93 20.24 -7.03
N PRO A 93 1.10 21.42 -6.41
CA PRO A 93 0.71 21.71 -5.03
C PRO A 93 -0.80 21.86 -4.80
N LYS A 94 -1.66 21.44 -5.73
CA LYS A 94 -3.13 21.51 -5.61
C LYS A 94 -3.76 20.23 -6.12
N MET A 95 -3.35 19.79 -7.31
CA MET A 95 -3.89 18.59 -7.95
C MET A 95 -3.33 17.29 -7.35
N GLU A 96 -2.15 17.32 -6.73
CA GLU A 96 -1.46 16.12 -6.22
C GLU A 96 -1.31 16.12 -4.69
N GLN A 97 -2.25 16.77 -3.99
CA GLN A 97 -2.27 16.79 -2.52
C GLN A 97 -2.40 15.38 -1.91
N GLY A 98 -3.14 14.48 -2.55
CA GLY A 98 -3.26 13.08 -2.13
C GLY A 98 -1.91 12.34 -2.14
N PRO A 99 -1.22 12.25 -3.31
CA PRO A 99 0.13 11.71 -3.41
C PRO A 99 1.13 12.36 -2.45
N LEU A 100 1.11 13.70 -2.32
CA LEU A 100 1.96 14.43 -1.37
C LEU A 100 1.73 13.98 0.08
N TYR A 101 0.47 13.90 0.51
CA TYR A 101 0.10 13.41 1.84
C TYR A 101 0.58 11.97 2.06
N PHE A 102 0.36 11.07 1.09
CA PHE A 102 0.77 9.68 1.18
C PHE A 102 2.29 9.54 1.32
N GLN A 103 3.06 10.18 0.43
CA GLN A 103 4.52 10.16 0.47
C GLN A 103 5.05 10.74 1.79
N HIS A 104 4.49 11.85 2.27
CA HIS A 104 4.86 12.45 3.55
C HIS A 104 4.60 11.49 4.72
N ARG A 105 3.43 10.85 4.74
CA ARG A 105 3.05 9.90 5.80
C ARG A 105 3.97 8.68 5.82
N VAL A 106 4.23 8.08 4.66
CA VAL A 106 5.14 6.93 4.53
C VAL A 106 6.56 7.30 4.97
N ARG A 107 7.09 8.43 4.49
CA ARG A 107 8.43 8.93 4.90
C ARG A 107 8.51 9.15 6.41
N GLY A 108 7.47 9.71 7.03
CA GLY A 108 7.41 9.90 8.48
C GLY A 108 7.46 8.58 9.25
N ILE A 109 6.70 7.57 8.81
CA ILE A 109 6.68 6.23 9.43
C ILE A 109 8.04 5.56 9.30
N LEU A 110 8.63 5.57 8.09
CA LEU A 110 9.95 4.96 7.84
C LEU A 110 11.04 5.62 8.68
N ASN A 111 11.08 6.96 8.71
CA ASN A 111 12.04 7.68 9.54
C ASN A 111 11.83 7.40 11.03
N GLY A 112 10.57 7.33 11.49
CA GLY A 112 10.25 6.99 12.87
C GLY A 112 10.73 5.60 13.26
N HIS A 113 10.43 4.60 12.43
CA HIS A 113 10.90 3.22 12.61
C HIS A 113 12.43 3.15 12.63
N TYR A 114 13.09 3.83 11.68
CA TYR A 114 14.54 3.92 11.63
C TYR A 114 15.15 4.50 12.92
N GLN A 115 14.58 5.57 13.48
CA GLN A 115 15.08 6.10 14.75
C GLN A 115 14.91 5.12 15.92
N LEU A 116 13.84 4.31 15.91
CA LEU A 116 13.65 3.25 16.91
C LEU A 116 14.74 2.17 16.79
N GLU A 117 15.01 1.68 15.58
CA GLU A 117 16.05 0.69 15.33
C GLU A 117 17.42 1.21 15.75
N LYS A 118 17.73 2.46 15.42
CA LYS A 118 18.97 3.13 15.82
C LYS A 118 19.09 3.25 17.34
N ALA A 119 18.01 3.58 18.05
CA ALA A 119 18.00 3.70 19.49
C ALA A 119 18.18 2.34 20.20
N VAL A 120 17.64 1.26 19.63
CA VAL A 120 17.79 -0.11 20.16
C VAL A 120 19.10 -0.76 19.68
N GLY A 121 19.71 -0.25 18.61
CA GLY A 121 20.96 -0.75 18.02
C GLY A 121 20.78 -2.05 17.24
N LYS A 122 19.56 -2.35 16.77
CA LYS A 122 19.24 -3.54 15.97
C LYS A 122 17.96 -3.32 15.16
N GLU A 123 17.79 -4.12 14.12
CA GLU A 123 16.55 -4.18 13.35
C GLU A 123 15.35 -4.56 14.23
N ILE A 124 14.21 -3.92 13.98
CA ILE A 124 12.92 -4.22 14.61
C ILE A 124 12.04 -4.82 13.53
N ASN A 125 11.79 -6.12 13.62
CA ASN A 125 10.88 -6.82 12.72
C ASN A 125 9.53 -7.09 13.41
N PRO A 126 8.46 -6.33 13.08
CA PRO A 126 7.15 -6.50 13.73
C PRO A 126 6.49 -7.86 13.44
N ALA A 127 6.87 -8.53 12.35
CA ALA A 127 6.36 -9.84 11.98
C ALA A 127 7.15 -10.99 12.62
N GLN A 128 8.28 -10.70 13.28
CA GLN A 128 9.07 -11.72 13.95
C GLN A 128 8.31 -12.26 15.16
N HIS A 129 8.07 -13.57 15.16
CA HIS A 129 7.50 -14.25 16.31
C HIS A 129 8.48 -14.17 17.48
N VAL A 130 8.14 -13.39 18.51
CA VAL A 130 8.93 -13.33 19.75
C VAL A 130 8.68 -14.62 20.53
N PRO A 131 9.67 -15.50 20.70
CA PRO A 131 9.48 -16.71 21.50
C PRO A 131 9.19 -16.29 22.94
N SER A 132 8.16 -16.88 23.55
CA SER A 132 7.96 -16.78 25.00
C SER A 132 9.25 -17.23 25.72
N ASP A 133 9.63 -16.56 26.81
CA ASP A 133 10.88 -16.76 27.57
C ASP A 133 11.19 -18.20 28.06
N ALA A 134 10.34 -19.17 27.75
CA ALA A 134 10.36 -20.53 28.28
C ALA A 134 11.34 -21.51 27.59
N SER A 135 12.01 -21.14 26.50
CA SER A 135 12.82 -22.08 25.71
C SER A 135 14.30 -21.65 25.64
N ARG A 136 15.16 -22.29 26.45
CA ARG A 136 16.63 -22.10 26.39
C ARG A 136 17.20 -22.47 25.03
N SER A 137 16.63 -23.47 24.35
CA SER A 137 17.05 -23.87 22.99
C SER A 137 16.81 -22.75 21.98
N THR A 138 15.65 -22.08 22.04
CA THR A 138 15.35 -20.99 21.09
C THR A 138 16.29 -19.80 21.26
N LYS A 139 16.70 -19.45 22.49
CA LYS A 139 17.72 -18.42 22.72
C LYS A 139 19.09 -18.83 22.14
N SER A 140 19.46 -20.11 22.28
CA SER A 140 20.69 -20.66 21.70
C SER A 140 20.66 -20.62 20.17
N ASP A 141 19.55 -21.04 19.56
CA ASP A 141 19.39 -21.07 18.10
C ASP A 141 19.38 -19.67 17.50
N MET A 142 18.71 -18.71 18.14
CA MET A 142 18.76 -17.31 17.75
C MET A 142 20.18 -16.74 17.84
N GLY A 143 20.91 -17.05 18.92
CA GLY A 143 22.31 -16.66 19.09
C GLY A 143 23.20 -17.23 17.99
N PHE A 144 23.05 -18.53 17.69
CA PHE A 144 23.77 -19.20 16.61
C PHE A 144 23.46 -18.59 15.24
N CYS A 145 22.18 -18.39 14.90
CA CYS A 145 21.77 -17.75 13.64
C CYS A 145 22.30 -16.31 13.52
N SER A 146 22.25 -15.53 14.60
CA SER A 146 22.82 -14.18 14.62
C SER A 146 24.34 -14.18 14.43
N GLY A 147 25.04 -15.19 14.95
CA GLY A 147 26.48 -15.37 14.77
C GLY A 147 26.88 -15.87 13.38
N LEU A 148 25.96 -16.52 12.66
CA LEU A 148 26.16 -16.95 11.27
C LEU A 148 25.83 -15.87 10.23
N ALA A 149 25.06 -14.86 10.60
CA ALA A 149 24.84 -13.71 9.74
C ALA A 149 26.20 -13.02 9.52
N CYS A 150 26.78 -13.19 8.32
CA CYS A 150 28.00 -12.51 7.92
C CYS A 150 27.81 -11.00 8.15
N GLY A 151 28.52 -10.48 9.17
CA GLY A 151 28.41 -9.17 9.81
C GLY A 151 27.77 -8.02 9.04
N LYS A 152 26.97 -7.21 9.78
CA LYS A 152 27.01 -5.72 9.81
C LYS A 152 25.79 -5.06 10.49
N ASP A 153 25.06 -5.69 11.41
CA ASP A 153 23.81 -5.12 11.96
C ASP A 153 23.93 -3.70 12.56
N ALA A 154 25.10 -3.29 13.07
CA ALA A 154 25.31 -1.93 13.59
C ALA A 154 25.92 -0.94 12.57
N GLU A 155 26.76 -1.40 11.65
CA GLU A 155 27.43 -0.55 10.63
C GLU A 155 26.59 -0.40 9.34
N GLN A 156 25.61 -1.26 9.09
CA GLN A 156 24.73 -1.26 7.91
C GLN A 156 23.33 -0.67 8.11
N LEU A 157 22.99 -0.11 9.27
CA LEU A 157 21.78 0.72 9.42
C LEU A 157 21.89 2.06 8.65
N ALA A 158 22.88 2.22 7.79
CA ALA A 158 22.92 3.26 6.76
C ALA A 158 22.11 2.78 5.55
N TRP A 159 20.78 2.93 5.64
CA TRP A 159 19.90 2.87 4.46
C TRP A 159 20.20 4.04 3.52
#